data_AF-Q5BZL6-F1
#
_entry.id   AF-Q5BZL6-F1
#
_cell.length_a   1.000
_cell.length_b   1.000
_cell.length_c   1.000
_cell.angle_alpha   90.00
_cell.angle_beta   90.00
_cell.angle_gamma   90.00
#
_symmetry.space_group_name_H-M   'P 1'
#
loop_
_entity.id
_entity.type
_entity.pdbx_description
1 polymer ?
#
loop_
_entity_poly.entity_id
_entity_poly.type
_entity_poly.pdbx_seq_one_letter_code
_entity_poly.pdbx_strand_id
1 'polypeptide(L)'
;MVQKPVFFEQVKSCILSFHNANDKSVTDRTPFLQNLCEALESVLRMGLKCGRRLMKRKDYWDWMKSIPNICEKWELFVHPSYLESVNSVLKCRSVTTTQGRGRLLIRMLLHSGTLDFPFKLLLTNMHLSTAFYEEFESVMGNDILIQIFYSLVSEVCRIPFDLNVENTEFLDETWCLPIFKTFMFVPCKML
;
A
#
# COMPACT_ATOMS: atom_id res chain seq x y z
N MET A 1 -2.90 12.87 21.87
CA MET A 1 -3.16 11.42 21.69
C MET A 1 -3.96 11.26 20.42
N VAL A 2 -3.48 10.46 19.48
CA VAL A 2 -4.27 10.05 18.31
C VAL A 2 -5.50 9.29 18.82
N GLN A 3 -6.70 9.83 18.57
CA GLN A 3 -7.92 9.05 18.75
C GLN A 3 -7.93 7.92 17.71
N LYS A 4 -8.56 6.79 18.04
CA LYS A 4 -8.66 5.64 17.11
C LYS A 4 -9.06 6.13 15.71
N PRO A 5 -8.20 5.95 14.69
CA PRO A 5 -8.44 6.55 13.39
C PRO A 5 -9.71 5.99 12.76
N VAL A 6 -10.55 6.86 12.18
CA VAL A 6 -11.75 6.48 11.43
C VAL A 6 -11.42 5.44 10.35
N PHE A 7 -10.22 5.53 9.76
CA PHE A 7 -9.72 4.62 8.75
C PHE A 7 -9.64 3.15 9.20
N PHE A 8 -9.51 2.85 10.50
CA PHE A 8 -9.51 1.46 10.97
C PHE A 8 -10.88 0.80 10.78
N GLU A 9 -11.96 1.54 11.03
CA GLU A 9 -13.32 1.04 10.80
C GLU A 9 -13.61 0.91 9.31
N GLN A 10 -13.03 1.79 8.47
CA GLN A 10 -13.14 1.67 7.02
C GLN A 10 -12.42 0.41 6.50
N VAL A 11 -11.20 0.12 6.97
CA VAL A 11 -10.49 -1.12 6.63
C VAL A 11 -11.29 -2.34 7.07
N LYS A 12 -11.80 -2.36 8.31
CA LYS A 12 -12.66 -3.45 8.80
C LYS A 12 -13.92 -3.63 7.96
N SER A 13 -14.60 -2.54 7.60
CA SER A 13 -15.78 -2.60 6.75
C SER A 13 -15.46 -3.24 5.41
N CYS A 14 -14.30 -2.95 4.81
CA CYS A 14 -13.89 -3.55 3.54
C CYS A 14 -13.62 -5.07 3.68
N ILE A 15 -12.99 -5.49 4.78
CA ILE A 15 -12.79 -6.92 5.09
C ILE A 15 -14.15 -7.63 5.21
N LEU A 16 -15.09 -7.04 5.96
CA LEU A 16 -16.44 -7.59 6.11
C LEU A 16 -17.20 -7.62 4.77
N SER A 17 -17.08 -6.57 3.95
CA SER A 17 -17.68 -6.53 2.61
C SER A 17 -17.19 -7.68 1.73
N PHE A 18 -15.90 -8.02 1.77
CA PHE A 18 -15.36 -9.17 1.04
C PHE A 18 -16.00 -10.49 1.50
N HIS A 19 -15.98 -10.77 2.80
CA HIS A 19 -16.53 -12.01 3.34
C HIS A 19 -18.04 -12.16 3.09
N ASN A 20 -18.77 -11.05 3.04
CA ASN A 20 -20.21 -11.06 2.77
C ASN A 20 -20.56 -11.20 1.28
N ALA A 21 -19.66 -10.77 0.36
CA ALA A 21 -19.91 -10.81 -1.08
C ALA A 21 -19.82 -12.23 -1.67
N ASN A 22 -19.23 -13.19 -0.93
CA ASN A 22 -18.97 -14.56 -1.38
C ASN A 22 -18.14 -14.63 -2.68
N ASP A 23 -17.33 -13.58 -2.93
CA ASP A 23 -16.43 -13.48 -4.07
C ASP A 23 -15.17 -14.35 -3.85
N LYS A 24 -14.62 -14.87 -4.95
CA LYS A 24 -13.36 -15.65 -4.91
C LYS A 24 -12.12 -14.76 -4.76
N SER A 25 -12.18 -13.52 -5.21
CA SER A 25 -11.06 -12.58 -5.21
C SER A 25 -11.53 -11.15 -5.39
N VAL A 26 -10.76 -10.20 -4.87
CA VAL A 26 -10.92 -8.77 -5.10
C VAL A 26 -10.23 -8.38 -6.40
N THR A 27 -10.94 -7.67 -7.27
CA THR A 27 -10.41 -7.17 -8.55
C THR A 27 -10.54 -5.65 -8.62
N ASP A 28 -10.00 -5.01 -9.67
CA ASP A 28 -10.17 -3.57 -9.88
C ASP A 28 -11.63 -3.11 -10.04
N ARG A 29 -12.57 -4.05 -10.22
CA ARG A 29 -14.01 -3.76 -10.30
C ARG A 29 -14.73 -3.84 -8.95
N THR A 30 -14.05 -4.34 -7.92
CA THR A 30 -14.66 -4.55 -6.61
C THR A 30 -14.98 -3.20 -5.96
N PRO A 31 -16.26 -2.90 -5.61
CA PRO A 31 -16.67 -1.55 -5.22
C PRO A 31 -15.94 -0.97 -4.00
N PHE A 32 -15.57 -1.82 -3.03
CA PHE A 32 -14.89 -1.36 -1.82
C PHE A 32 -13.37 -1.18 -1.97
N LEU A 33 -12.77 -1.63 -3.09
CA LEU A 33 -11.31 -1.61 -3.25
C LEU A 33 -10.74 -0.19 -3.15
N GLN A 34 -11.40 0.78 -3.79
CA GLN A 34 -10.99 2.18 -3.72
C GLN A 34 -10.98 2.67 -2.26
N ASN A 35 -12.08 2.44 -1.53
CA ASN A 35 -12.21 2.83 -0.13
C ASN A 35 -11.14 2.18 0.76
N LEU A 36 -10.80 0.91 0.49
CA LEU A 36 -9.72 0.22 1.18
C LEU A 36 -8.37 0.90 0.92
N CYS A 37 -8.04 1.17 -0.34
CA CYS A 37 -6.78 1.79 -0.73
C CYS A 37 -6.63 3.21 -0.16
N GLU A 38 -7.70 4.01 -0.21
CA GLU A 38 -7.75 5.35 0.38
C GLU A 38 -7.56 5.31 1.90
N ALA A 39 -8.20 4.36 2.60
CA ALA A 39 -8.03 4.20 4.04
C ALA A 39 -6.59 3.80 4.41
N LEU A 40 -6.00 2.86 3.67
CA LEU A 40 -4.60 2.45 3.85
C LEU A 40 -3.63 3.61 3.63
N GLU A 41 -3.78 4.35 2.53
CA GLU A 41 -2.98 5.54 2.23
C GLU A 41 -3.14 6.61 3.32
N SER A 42 -4.36 6.84 3.79
CA SER A 42 -4.64 7.83 4.82
C SER A 42 -3.94 7.51 6.14
N VAL A 43 -3.96 6.23 6.56
CA VAL A 43 -3.22 5.79 7.75
C VAL A 43 -1.71 5.97 7.56
N LEU A 44 -1.19 5.58 6.39
CA LEU A 44 0.24 5.69 6.06
C LEU A 44 0.75 7.13 6.01
N ARG A 45 -0.10 8.09 5.66
CA ARG A 45 0.27 9.52 5.60
C ARG A 45 0.12 10.27 6.91
N MET A 46 -0.58 9.67 7.88
CA MET A 46 -0.89 10.30 9.15
C MET A 46 0.39 10.47 10.00
N GLY A 47 0.68 11.71 10.39
CA GLY A 47 1.84 12.05 11.22
C GLY A 47 3.20 11.75 10.57
N LEU A 48 3.29 11.72 9.23
CA LEU A 48 4.58 11.63 8.54
C LEU A 48 5.46 12.85 8.86
N LYS A 49 6.70 12.60 9.26
CA LYS A 49 7.69 13.66 9.47
C LYS A 49 8.04 14.29 8.13
N CYS A 50 7.61 15.54 7.93
CA CYS A 50 8.11 16.34 6.82
C CYS A 50 9.60 16.61 7.02
N GLY A 51 10.43 16.34 6.01
CA GLY A 51 11.86 16.62 6.07
C GLY A 51 12.07 18.08 6.47
N ARG A 52 12.84 18.34 7.54
CA ARG A 52 13.07 19.68 8.13
C ARG A 52 13.87 20.66 7.25
N ARG A 53 14.01 20.39 5.95
CA ARG A 53 14.79 21.20 5.01
C ARG A 53 13.95 21.45 3.76
N LEU A 54 14.24 22.52 3.02
CA LEU A 54 13.64 22.96 1.74
C LEU A 54 13.65 21.91 0.58
N MET A 55 13.77 20.61 0.87
CA MET A 55 13.69 19.52 -0.09
C MET A 55 12.26 18.96 -0.17
N LYS A 56 11.96 18.32 -1.31
CA LYS A 56 10.70 17.64 -1.63
C LYS A 56 10.09 16.95 -0.40
N ARG A 57 8.79 17.17 -0.18
CA ARG A 57 7.99 16.50 0.84
C ARG A 57 8.17 14.99 0.71
N LYS A 58 8.74 14.36 1.75
CA LYS A 58 8.82 12.90 1.83
C LYS A 58 7.42 12.34 2.04
N ASP A 59 7.12 11.22 1.39
CA ASP A 59 5.86 10.49 1.57
C ASP A 59 6.14 9.06 2.06
N TYR A 60 5.09 8.28 2.36
CA TYR A 60 5.23 6.91 2.88
C TYR A 60 6.03 5.99 1.94
N TRP A 61 5.96 6.24 0.63
CA TRP A 61 6.81 5.55 -0.36
C TRP A 61 8.30 5.67 -0.04
N ASP A 62 8.78 6.80 0.45
CA ASP A 62 10.22 7.04 0.62
C ASP A 62 10.85 6.11 1.65
N TRP A 63 10.18 5.88 2.78
CA TRP A 63 10.69 4.96 3.79
C TRP A 63 10.46 3.50 3.39
N MET A 64 9.32 3.18 2.77
CA MET A 64 9.05 1.82 2.29
C MET A 64 10.08 1.37 1.25
N LYS A 65 10.37 2.23 0.26
CA LYS A 65 11.45 2.04 -0.71
C LYS A 65 12.81 1.78 -0.07
N SER A 66 13.06 2.33 1.12
CA SER A 66 14.35 2.16 1.82
C SER A 66 14.47 0.85 2.61
N ILE A 67 13.37 0.11 2.81
CA ILE A 67 13.36 -1.13 3.60
C ILE A 67 14.39 -2.15 3.09
N PRO A 68 14.53 -2.45 1.78
CA PRO A 68 15.53 -3.39 1.32
C PRO A 68 16.95 -3.06 1.79
N ASN A 69 17.34 -1.79 1.68
CA ASN A 69 18.66 -1.32 2.10
C ASN A 69 18.81 -1.33 3.63
N ILE A 70 17.74 -1.03 4.37
CA ILE A 70 17.73 -1.11 5.84
C ILE A 70 17.99 -2.56 6.25
N CYS A 71 17.24 -3.50 5.69
CA CYS A 71 17.38 -4.89 6.01
C CYS A 71 18.75 -5.46 5.62
N GLU A 72 19.29 -5.10 4.46
CA GLU A 72 20.66 -5.47 4.06
C GLU A 72 21.68 -4.98 5.10
N LYS A 73 21.63 -3.70 5.46
CA LYS A 73 22.59 -3.10 6.40
C LYS A 73 22.48 -3.69 7.82
N TRP A 74 21.31 -4.16 8.21
CA TRP A 74 21.00 -4.64 9.56
C TRP A 74 20.89 -6.18 9.62
N GLU A 75 21.25 -6.87 8.53
CA GLU A 75 21.18 -8.33 8.40
C GLU A 75 19.77 -8.89 8.71
N LEU A 76 18.73 -8.15 8.33
CA LEU A 76 17.33 -8.55 8.47
C LEU A 76 16.80 -9.21 7.20
N PHE A 77 15.80 -10.07 7.36
CA PHE A 77 15.11 -10.70 6.24
C PHE A 77 14.28 -9.68 5.43
N VAL A 78 14.34 -9.77 4.11
CA VAL A 78 13.45 -9.09 3.16
C VAL A 78 12.61 -10.11 2.44
N HIS A 79 11.29 -9.93 2.49
CA HIS A 79 10.40 -10.80 1.74
C HIS A 79 10.62 -10.63 0.22
N PRO A 80 10.85 -11.70 -0.56
CA PRO A 80 11.12 -11.59 -2.00
C PRO A 80 10.03 -10.84 -2.78
N SER A 81 8.75 -11.12 -2.52
CA SER A 81 7.63 -10.41 -3.17
C SER A 81 7.58 -8.92 -2.83
N TYR A 82 8.03 -8.53 -1.63
CA TYR A 82 8.14 -7.12 -1.26
C TYR A 82 9.26 -6.45 -2.05
N LEU A 83 10.43 -7.10 -2.14
CA LEU A 83 11.57 -6.62 -2.93
C LEU A 83 11.20 -6.44 -4.40
N GLU A 84 10.51 -7.42 -4.99
CA GLU A 84 10.07 -7.35 -6.38
C GLU A 84 9.07 -6.22 -6.60
N SER A 85 8.14 -6.02 -5.66
CA SER A 85 7.19 -4.90 -5.70
C SER A 85 7.91 -3.54 -5.67
N VAL A 86 8.88 -3.37 -4.77
CA VAL A 86 9.69 -2.14 -4.71
C VAL A 86 10.47 -1.92 -6.00
N ASN A 87 11.12 -2.96 -6.54
CA ASN A 87 11.88 -2.89 -7.78
C ASN A 87 11.00 -2.54 -8.99
N SER A 88 9.79 -3.11 -9.04
CA SER A 88 8.82 -2.82 -10.10
C SER A 88 8.37 -1.36 -10.07
N VAL A 89 8.05 -0.82 -8.88
CA VAL A 89 7.72 0.61 -8.71
C VAL A 89 8.90 1.50 -9.09
N LEU A 90 10.14 1.11 -8.79
CA LEU A 90 11.34 1.86 -9.17
C LEU A 90 11.56 1.92 -10.68
N LYS A 91 11.31 0.80 -11.38
CA LYS A 91 11.42 0.69 -12.84
C LYS A 91 10.26 1.36 -13.59
N CYS A 92 9.11 1.52 -12.92
CA CYS A 92 7.93 2.16 -13.49
C CYS A 92 8.18 3.65 -13.80
N ARG A 93 7.98 4.01 -15.08
CA ARG A 93 8.20 5.37 -15.59
C ARG A 93 6.91 6.18 -15.75
N SER A 94 5.75 5.52 -15.79
CA SER A 94 4.44 6.17 -15.94
C SER A 94 3.99 6.88 -14.67
N VAL A 95 4.46 6.44 -13.49
CA VAL A 95 4.13 7.04 -12.20
C VAL A 95 5.28 7.91 -11.70
N THR A 96 5.03 9.20 -11.57
CA THR A 96 6.09 10.22 -11.44
C THR A 96 6.15 10.85 -10.06
N THR A 97 5.03 10.90 -9.33
CA THR A 97 4.99 11.48 -7.98
C THR A 97 5.38 10.46 -6.91
N THR A 98 5.90 10.94 -5.79
CA THR A 98 6.19 10.10 -4.61
C THR A 98 4.92 9.42 -4.09
N GLN A 99 3.80 10.14 -4.08
CA GLN A 99 2.53 9.62 -3.63
C GLN A 99 2.00 8.52 -4.58
N GLY A 100 1.98 8.78 -5.89
CA GLY A 100 1.55 7.79 -6.88
C GLY A 100 2.38 6.52 -6.83
N ARG A 101 3.71 6.63 -6.64
CA ARG A 101 4.59 5.47 -6.43
C ARG A 101 4.20 4.68 -5.18
N GLY A 102 3.83 5.36 -4.11
CA GLY A 102 3.27 4.75 -2.92
C GLY A 102 1.97 4.00 -3.19
N ARG A 103 1.07 4.58 -3.98
CA ARG A 103 -0.20 3.94 -4.37
C ARG A 103 0.03 2.70 -5.21
N LEU A 104 0.96 2.76 -6.18
CA LEU A 104 1.36 1.59 -6.96
C LEU A 104 1.94 0.50 -6.05
N LEU A 105 2.81 0.85 -5.10
CA LEU A 105 3.35 -0.11 -4.14
C LEU A 105 2.24 -0.79 -3.34
N ILE A 106 1.27 -0.03 -2.80
CA ILE A 106 0.13 -0.60 -2.07
C ILE A 106 -0.61 -1.63 -2.94
N ARG A 107 -0.92 -1.31 -4.21
CA ARG A 107 -1.57 -2.25 -5.14
C ARG A 107 -0.76 -3.52 -5.32
N MET A 108 0.54 -3.39 -5.55
CA MET A 108 1.43 -4.55 -5.71
C MET A 108 1.47 -5.43 -4.45
N LEU A 109 1.54 -4.82 -3.27
CA LEU A 109 1.58 -5.53 -2.00
C LEU A 109 0.25 -6.18 -1.61
N LEU A 110 -0.88 -5.58 -2.00
CA LEU A 110 -2.20 -6.22 -1.90
C LEU A 110 -2.25 -7.45 -2.81
N HIS A 111 -1.86 -7.29 -4.08
CA HIS A 111 -1.84 -8.38 -5.05
C HIS A 111 -0.94 -9.55 -4.62
N SER A 112 0.23 -9.27 -4.05
CA SER A 112 1.14 -10.30 -3.55
C SER A 112 0.82 -10.81 -2.14
N GLY A 113 -0.17 -10.23 -1.44
CA GLY A 113 -0.52 -10.58 -0.07
C GLY A 113 0.58 -10.30 0.96
N THR A 114 1.40 -9.26 0.73
CA THR A 114 2.58 -8.95 1.58
C THR A 114 2.59 -7.51 2.09
N LEU A 115 1.42 -6.89 2.20
CA LEU A 115 1.29 -5.51 2.71
C LEU A 115 1.58 -5.41 4.21
N ASP A 116 1.44 -6.51 4.96
CA ASP A 116 1.70 -6.61 6.39
C ASP A 116 3.21 -6.57 6.74
N PHE A 117 4.07 -7.07 5.84
CA PHE A 117 5.52 -7.13 6.00
C PHE A 117 6.17 -5.83 6.51
N PRO A 118 6.00 -4.65 5.86
CA PRO A 118 6.63 -3.42 6.32
C PRO A 118 6.16 -3.01 7.73
N PHE A 119 4.91 -3.30 8.10
CA PHE A 119 4.39 -2.99 9.44
C PHE A 119 4.95 -3.92 10.51
N LYS A 120 5.11 -5.21 10.19
CA LYS A 120 5.78 -6.18 11.07
C LYS A 120 7.24 -5.77 11.34
N LEU A 121 7.92 -5.29 10.31
CA LEU A 121 9.29 -4.80 10.44
C LEU A 121 9.36 -3.60 11.39
N LEU A 122 8.49 -2.60 11.21
CA LEU A 122 8.40 -1.43 12.09
C LEU A 122 8.05 -1.82 13.54
N LEU A 123 7.08 -2.73 13.74
CA LEU A 123 6.71 -3.24 15.06
C LEU A 123 7.87 -3.90 15.80
N THR A 124 8.69 -4.66 15.08
CA THR A 124 9.84 -5.35 15.65
C THR A 124 11.02 -4.40 15.89
N ASN A 125 11.03 -3.26 15.21
CA ASN A 125 12.13 -2.28 15.20
C ASN A 125 11.59 -0.86 15.37
N MET A 126 10.97 -0.56 16.51
CA MET A 126 10.19 0.67 16.70
C MET A 126 11.01 1.97 16.51
N HIS A 127 12.32 1.92 16.71
CA HIS A 127 13.23 3.04 16.42
C HIS A 127 13.25 3.43 14.92
N LEU A 128 12.88 2.52 14.00
CA LEU A 128 12.67 2.85 12.59
C LEU A 128 11.41 3.70 12.44
N SER A 129 10.34 3.34 13.14
CA SER A 129 9.08 4.10 13.08
C SER A 129 9.25 5.54 13.54
N THR A 130 9.96 5.75 14.65
CA THR A 130 10.25 7.09 15.19
C THR A 130 11.12 7.93 14.26
N ALA A 131 11.87 7.33 13.32
CA ALA A 131 12.62 8.07 12.31
C ALA A 131 11.72 8.68 11.22
N PHE A 132 10.55 8.09 10.96
CA PHE A 132 9.66 8.47 9.84
C PHE A 132 8.37 9.16 10.30
N TYR A 133 7.92 8.90 11.52
CA TYR A 133 6.62 9.32 12.01
C TYR A 133 6.68 10.07 13.35
N GLU A 134 5.74 10.99 13.56
CA GLU A 134 5.50 11.67 14.84
C GLU A 134 4.67 10.77 15.77
N GLU A 135 5.18 10.50 16.97
CA GLU A 135 4.62 9.53 17.94
C GLU A 135 3.16 9.82 18.31
N PHE A 136 2.82 11.09 18.51
CA PHE A 136 1.49 11.50 18.98
C PHE A 136 0.50 11.85 17.86
N GLU A 137 0.92 11.76 16.60
CA GLU A 137 0.11 12.12 15.43
C GLU A 137 -0.03 10.98 14.42
N SER A 138 0.71 9.89 14.56
CA SER A 138 0.73 8.78 13.61
C SER A 138 0.25 7.46 14.24
N VAL A 139 -0.25 6.57 13.40
CA VAL A 139 -0.48 5.17 13.79
C VAL A 139 0.84 4.43 13.90
N MET A 140 1.74 4.65 12.94
CA MET A 140 3.01 3.94 12.88
C MET A 140 3.90 4.25 14.07
N GLY A 141 3.93 5.51 14.52
CA GLY A 141 4.76 5.96 15.64
C GLY A 141 4.20 5.63 17.02
N ASN A 142 3.02 5.00 17.12
CA ASN A 142 2.40 4.63 18.38
C ASN A 142 2.31 3.09 18.50
N ASP A 143 3.02 2.52 19.49
CA ASP A 143 3.20 1.08 19.69
C ASP A 143 1.87 0.29 19.70
N ILE A 144 0.84 0.83 20.34
CA ILE A 144 -0.47 0.17 20.44
C ILE A 144 -1.21 0.26 19.10
N LEU A 145 -1.23 1.44 18.48
CA LEU A 145 -1.96 1.65 17.23
C LEU A 145 -1.33 0.88 16.06
N ILE A 146 0.00 0.83 15.96
CA ILE A 146 0.65 0.04 14.90
C ILE A 146 0.37 -1.46 15.07
N GLN A 147 0.26 -1.97 16.30
CA GLN A 147 -0.06 -3.38 16.54
C GLN A 147 -1.49 -3.71 16.10
N ILE A 148 -2.45 -2.83 16.41
CA ILE A 148 -3.84 -2.97 15.96
C ILE A 148 -3.90 -2.88 14.42
N PHE A 149 -3.21 -1.91 13.83
CA PHE A 149 -3.21 -1.73 12.37
C PHE A 149 -2.58 -2.91 11.65
N TYR A 150 -1.43 -3.40 12.12
CA TYR A 150 -0.80 -4.62 11.59
C TYR A 150 -1.74 -5.81 11.63
N SER A 151 -2.51 -5.98 12.72
CA SER A 151 -3.48 -7.07 12.83
C SER A 151 -4.58 -6.94 11.75
N LEU A 152 -5.07 -5.72 11.49
CA LEU A 152 -6.03 -5.47 10.41
C LEU A 152 -5.42 -5.73 9.03
N VAL A 153 -4.22 -5.24 8.76
CA VAL A 153 -3.54 -5.44 7.47
C VAL A 153 -3.21 -6.91 7.24
N SER A 154 -2.90 -7.66 8.30
CA SER A 154 -2.68 -9.11 8.21
C SER A 154 -3.94 -9.84 7.76
N GLU A 155 -5.13 -9.44 8.23
CA GLU A 155 -6.41 -9.96 7.72
C GLU A 155 -6.65 -9.53 6.27
N VAL A 156 -6.32 -8.29 5.91
CA VAL A 156 -6.37 -7.85 4.49
C VAL A 156 -5.48 -8.73 3.62
N CYS A 157 -4.26 -9.08 4.05
CA CYS A 157 -3.34 -9.91 3.27
C CYS A 157 -3.83 -11.35 3.07
N ARG A 158 -4.83 -11.82 3.83
CA ARG A 158 -5.49 -13.11 3.61
C ARG A 158 -6.55 -13.07 2.54
N ILE A 159 -6.99 -11.88 2.13
CA ILE A 159 -7.94 -11.70 1.03
C ILE A 159 -7.18 -11.92 -0.29
N PRO A 160 -7.66 -12.79 -1.18
CA PRO A 160 -7.06 -12.95 -2.51
C PRO A 160 -7.35 -11.73 -3.39
N PHE A 161 -6.28 -11.02 -3.79
CA PHE A 161 -6.36 -9.86 -4.69
C PHE A 161 -5.82 -10.22 -6.09
N ASP A 162 -6.67 -10.08 -7.11
CA ASP A 162 -6.34 -10.22 -8.52
C ASP A 162 -6.45 -8.84 -9.20
N LEU A 163 -5.42 -8.01 -8.98
CA LEU A 163 -5.37 -6.63 -9.46
C LEU A 163 -4.54 -6.54 -10.73
N ASN A 164 -5.00 -5.73 -11.68
CA ASN A 164 -4.18 -5.32 -12.83
C ASN A 164 -3.16 -4.26 -12.37
N VAL A 165 -2.03 -4.72 -11.83
CA VAL A 165 -0.96 -3.85 -11.33
C VAL A 165 -0.19 -3.13 -12.44
N GLU A 166 -0.35 -3.56 -13.70
CA GLU A 166 0.19 -2.86 -14.88
C GLU A 166 -0.64 -1.62 -15.23
N ASN A 167 -1.90 -1.56 -14.82
CA ASN A 167 -2.71 -0.35 -14.92
C ASN A 167 -2.26 0.69 -13.89
N THR A 168 -1.42 1.61 -14.34
CA THR A 168 -0.88 2.71 -13.53
C THR A 168 -1.53 4.06 -13.80
N GLU A 169 -2.54 4.12 -14.67
CA GLU A 169 -3.15 5.38 -15.10
C GLU A 169 -3.73 6.15 -13.92
N PHE A 170 -3.48 7.45 -13.89
CA PHE A 170 -3.98 8.38 -12.87
C PHE A 170 -3.55 8.10 -11.43
N LEU A 171 -2.61 7.19 -11.17
CA LEU A 171 -2.14 6.92 -9.81
C LEU A 171 -1.46 8.15 -9.17
N ASP A 172 -0.93 9.08 -9.97
CA ASP A 172 -0.38 10.34 -9.45
C ASP A 172 -1.49 11.26 -8.88
N GLU A 173 -2.72 11.16 -9.38
CA GLU A 173 -3.85 12.01 -9.01
C GLU A 173 -4.84 11.31 -8.06
N THR A 174 -5.26 10.08 -8.37
CA THR A 174 -6.40 9.42 -7.73
C THR A 174 -6.25 7.90 -7.60
N TRP A 175 -7.08 7.31 -6.72
CA TRP A 175 -7.31 5.86 -6.66
C TRP A 175 -8.34 5.37 -7.69
N CYS A 176 -9.08 6.29 -8.34
CA CYS A 176 -10.07 5.95 -9.37
C CYS A 176 -9.37 5.53 -10.67
N LEU A 177 -9.14 4.22 -10.85
CA LEU A 177 -8.56 3.69 -12.07
C LEU A 177 -9.62 3.49 -13.16
N PRO A 178 -9.31 3.82 -14.43
CA PRO A 178 -10.19 3.52 -15.54
C PRO A 178 -10.25 2.01 -15.78
N ILE A 179 -11.43 1.51 -16.17
CA ILE A 179 -11.62 0.10 -16.52
C ILE A 179 -11.12 -0.12 -17.95
N PHE A 180 -10.03 -0.86 -18.11
CA PHE A 180 -9.55 -1.28 -19.42
C PHE A 180 -10.39 -2.42 -20.00
N LYS A 181 -10.71 -2.32 -21.28
CA LYS A 181 -11.26 -3.42 -22.09
C LYS A 181 -10.24 -3.80 -23.15
N THR A 182 -9.68 -4.99 -23.02
CA THR A 182 -8.82 -5.56 -24.06
C THR A 182 -9.69 -6.11 -25.17
N PHE A 183 -9.52 -5.60 -26.39
CA PHE A 183 -10.15 -6.15 -27.58
C PHE A 183 -9.11 -6.94 -28.37
N MET A 184 -9.32 -8.24 -28.53
CA MET A 184 -8.53 -9.04 -29.47
C MET A 184 -9.18 -8.96 -30.84
N PHE A 185 -8.53 -8.26 -31.77
CA PHE A 185 -8.92 -8.27 -33.17
C PHE A 185 -8.35 -9.54 -33.81
N VAL A 186 -9.23 -10.42 -34.28
CA VAL A 186 -8.84 -11.58 -35.08
C VAL A 186 -8.83 -11.18 -36.56
N PRO A 187 -7.81 -11.58 -37.35
CA PRO A 187 -7.82 -11.32 -38.79
C PRO A 187 -9.02 -12.02 -39.43
N CYS A 188 -9.97 -11.24 -39.96
CA CYS A 188 -11.01 -11.78 -40.83
C CYS A 188 -10.39 -12.05 -42.20
N LYS A 189 -10.29 -13.32 -42.61
CA LYS A 189 -10.10 -13.65 -44.02
C LYS A 189 -11.41 -13.34 -44.72
N MET A 190 -11.53 -12.23 -45.44
CA MET A 190 -12.29 -12.04 -46.70
C MET A 190 -12.35 -10.55 -47.03
N LEU A 191 -11.80 -10.17 -48.18
CA LEU A 191 -12.55 -9.66 -49.33
C LEU A 191 -11.82 -10.12 -50.60
#